data_AF-A0A1Z4N9K2-F1
#
_entry.id   AF-A0A1Z4N9K2-F1
#
_cell.length_a   1.000
_cell.length_b   1.000
_cell.length_c   1.000
_cell.angle_alpha   90.00
_cell.angle_beta   90.00
_cell.angle_gamma   90.00
#
_symmetry.space_group_name_H-M   'P 1'
#
loop_
_entity.id
_entity.type
_entity.pdbx_description
1 polymer ?
#
loop_
_entity_poly.entity_id
_entity_poly.type
_entity_poly.pdbx_seq_one_letter_code
_entity_poly.pdbx_strand_id
1 'polypeptide(L)' 'MEIVTSWERRASQREAVTMVLRLLNRRVGALTPLLQERIQQLSTPQLEDLGEALLDFSAIADLENWLIAHES' A
#
# COMPACT_ATOMS: atom_id res chain seq x y z
N MET A 1 -14.16 8.49 24.46
CA MET A 1 -14.50 8.42 23.02
C MET A 1 -13.25 8.01 22.23
N GLU A 2 -12.70 6.82 22.51
CA GLU A 2 -11.45 6.34 21.87
C GLU A 2 -11.62 4.98 21.18
N ILE A 3 -12.66 4.22 21.53
CA ILE A 3 -12.85 2.87 21.00
C ILE A 3 -13.48 2.93 19.60
N VAL A 4 -14.43 3.86 19.39
CA VAL A 4 -15.16 4.01 18.11
C VAL A 4 -14.23 4.38 16.95
N THR A 5 -13.29 5.29 17.20
CA THR A 5 -12.36 5.77 16.17
C THR A 5 -11.25 4.77 15.84
N SER A 6 -11.03 3.74 16.66
CA SER A 6 -9.95 2.75 16.44
C SER A 6 -10.35 1.68 15.42
N TRP A 7 -11.57 1.14 15.52
CA TRP A 7 -12.04 0.12 14.56
C TRP A 7 -12.39 0.72 13.20
N GLU A 8 -12.92 1.96 13.17
CA GLU A 8 -13.22 2.69 11.93
C GLU A 8 -11.94 2.94 11.15
N ARG A 9 -10.88 3.39 11.84
CA ARG A 9 -9.55 3.55 11.23
C ARG A 9 -8.99 2.25 10.68
N ARG A 10 -9.12 1.13 11.41
CA ARG A 10 -8.66 -0.19 10.92
C ARG A 10 -9.46 -0.69 9.72
N ALA A 11 -10.76 -0.45 9.68
CA ALA A 11 -11.60 -0.79 8.53
C ALA A 11 -11.17 0.02 7.30
N SER A 12 -11.04 1.34 7.46
CA SER A 12 -10.59 2.24 6.40
C SER A 12 -9.19 1.89 5.89
N GLN A 13 -8.24 1.59 6.77
CA GLN A 13 -6.89 1.18 6.36
C GLN A 13 -6.91 -0.12 5.55
N ARG A 14 -7.72 -1.13 5.95
CA ARG A 14 -7.84 -2.38 5.19
C ARG A 14 -8.43 -2.17 3.80
N GLU A 15 -9.39 -1.25 3.66
CA GLU A 15 -9.93 -0.86 2.36
C GLU A 15 -8.88 -0.19 1.50
N ALA A 16 -8.08 0.73 2.07
CA ALA A 16 -6.97 1.38 1.38
C ALA A 16 -5.92 0.36 0.90
N VAL A 17 -5.48 -0.56 1.77
CA VAL A 17 -4.55 -1.65 1.40
C VAL A 17 -5.11 -2.49 0.25
N THR A 18 -6.38 -2.90 0.33
CA THR A 18 -7.02 -3.74 -0.70
C THR A 18 -7.06 -3.01 -2.05
N MET A 19 -7.35 -1.70 -2.03
CA MET A 19 -7.35 -0.87 -3.23
C MET A 19 -5.94 -0.76 -3.83
N VAL A 20 -4.94 -0.43 -3.02
CA VAL A 20 -3.54 -0.30 -3.45
C VAL A 20 -3.02 -1.60 -4.06
N LEU A 21 -3.26 -2.75 -3.42
CA LEU A 21 -2.86 -4.05 -3.94
C LEU A 21 -3.47 -4.34 -5.33
N ARG A 22 -4.74 -4.00 -5.54
CA ARG A 22 -5.41 -4.17 -6.84
C ARG A 22 -4.84 -3.24 -7.91
N LEU A 23 -4.52 -1.99 -7.56
CA LEU A 23 -3.95 -1.01 -8.49
C LEU A 23 -2.53 -1.40 -8.89
N LEU A 24 -1.69 -1.80 -7.92
CA LEU A 24 -0.35 -2.29 -8.19
C LEU A 24 -0.37 -3.53 -9.07
N ASN A 25 -1.26 -4.50 -8.81
CA ASN A 25 -1.39 -5.68 -9.65
C ASN A 25 -1.76 -5.33 -11.12
N ARG A 26 -2.53 -4.25 -11.32
CA ARG A 26 -2.86 -3.74 -12.67
C ARG A 26 -1.72 -2.97 -13.31
N ARG A 27 -0.93 -2.24 -12.52
CA ARG A 27 0.09 -1.31 -13.03
C ARG A 27 1.43 -2.01 -13.31
N VAL A 28 1.86 -2.86 -12.38
CA VAL A 28 3.19 -3.51 -12.41
C VAL A 28 3.12 -5.03 -12.54
N GLY A 29 1.91 -5.60 -12.58
CA GLY A 29 1.69 -7.04 -12.72
C GLY A 29 1.66 -7.80 -11.39
N ALA A 30 1.72 -9.13 -11.48
CA ALA A 30 1.54 -10.02 -10.34
C ALA A 30 2.55 -9.74 -9.21
N LEU A 31 2.02 -9.41 -8.02
CA LEU A 31 2.81 -9.17 -6.82
C LEU A 31 3.14 -10.49 -6.12
N THR A 32 4.40 -10.65 -5.70
CA THR A 32 4.80 -11.78 -4.85
C THR A 32 4.16 -11.69 -3.46
N PRO A 33 3.98 -12.82 -2.74
CA PRO A 33 3.44 -12.78 -1.37
C PRO A 33 4.22 -11.84 -0.44
N LEU A 34 5.54 -11.80 -0.57
CA LEU A 34 6.42 -10.92 0.21
C LEU A 34 6.09 -9.43 0.00
N LEU A 35 5.88 -9.00 -1.26
CA LEU A 35 5.51 -7.62 -1.55
C LEU A 35 4.12 -7.29 -1.01
N GLN A 36 3.19 -8.24 -1.08
CA GLN A 36 1.84 -8.05 -0.53
C GLN A 36 1.87 -7.89 1.00
N GLU A 37 2.68 -8.69 1.70
CA GLU A 37 2.86 -8.58 3.15
C GLU A 37 3.47 -7.23 3.55
N ARG A 38 4.49 -6.78 2.83
CA ARG A 38 5.11 -5.46 3.01
C ARG A 38 4.09 -4.32 2.88
N ILE A 39 3.28 -4.35 1.81
CA ILE A 39 2.24 -3.34 1.58
C ILE A 39 1.17 -3.36 2.68
N GLN A 40 0.81 -4.53 3.21
CA GLN A 40 -0.15 -4.66 4.30
C GLN A 40 0.35 -4.05 5.63
N GLN A 41 1.66 -3.89 5.79
CA GLN A 41 2.28 -3.30 6.98
C GLN A 41 2.39 -1.77 6.90
N LEU A 42 2.14 -1.17 5.73
CA LEU A 42 2.19 0.28 5.56
C LEU A 42 1.11 0.99 6.37
N SER A 43 1.49 2.12 6.96
CA SER A 43 0.58 3.05 7.62
C SER A 43 -0.36 3.71 6.60
N THR A 44 -1.50 4.26 7.06
CA THR A 44 -2.42 4.99 6.18
C THR A 44 -1.74 6.09 5.36
N PRO A 45 -0.87 6.96 5.93
CA PRO A 45 -0.17 7.97 5.15
C PRO A 45 0.77 7.39 4.08
N GLN A 46 1.47 6.28 4.38
CA GLN A 46 2.30 5.61 3.38
C GLN A 46 1.46 4.97 2.26
N LEU A 47 0.26 4.49 2.56
CA LEU A 47 -0.67 3.97 1.54
C LEU A 47 -1.22 5.08 0.64
N GLU A 48 -1.47 6.27 1.21
CA GLU A 48 -1.87 7.46 0.44
C GLU A 48 -0.74 7.90 -0.50
N ASP A 49 0.49 8.01 0.02
CA ASP A 49 1.68 8.37 -0.77
C ASP A 49 1.98 7.35 -1.88
N LEU A 50 1.91 6.05 -1.56
CA LEU A 50 2.01 4.97 -2.56
C LEU A 50 0.90 5.06 -3.62
N GLY A 51 -0.28 5.55 -3.22
CA GLY A 51 -1.41 5.88 -4.08
C GLY A 51 -1.07 6.87 -5.19
N GLU A 52 -0.27 7.88 -4.88
CA GLU A 52 0.19 8.89 -5.83
C GLU A 52 1.37 8.36 -6.66
N ALA A 53 2.38 7.76 -5.99
CA ALA A 53 3.58 7.24 -6.63
C ALA A 53 3.28 6.15 -7.69
N LEU A 54 2.22 5.35 -7.50
CA LEU A 54 1.84 4.31 -8.48
C LEU A 54 1.54 4.87 -9.86
N LEU A 55 1.18 6.15 -9.98
CA LEU A 55 0.88 6.80 -11.26
C LEU A 55 2.13 6.90 -12.15
N ASP A 56 3.32 6.92 -11.54
CA ASP A 56 4.62 7.01 -12.21
C ASP A 56 5.27 5.64 -12.42
N PHE A 57 4.76 4.58 -11.78
CA PHE A 57 5.35 3.24 -11.91
C PHE A 57 5.22 2.70 -13.32
N SER A 58 6.28 2.05 -13.79
CA SER A 58 6.39 1.41 -15.10
C SER A 58 6.69 -0.08 -15.00
N ALA A 59 7.32 -0.50 -13.90
CA ALA A 59 7.70 -1.87 -13.64
C ALA A 59 7.67 -2.21 -12.14
N ILE A 60 7.76 -3.51 -11.83
CA ILE A 60 7.81 -3.99 -10.44
C ILE A 60 9.00 -3.41 -9.65
N ALA A 61 10.11 -3.11 -10.33
CA ALA A 61 11.29 -2.51 -9.73
C ALA A 61 11.01 -1.10 -9.13
N ASP A 62 10.07 -0.34 -9.69
CA ASP A 62 9.68 0.97 -9.17
C ASP A 62 9.01 0.83 -7.80
N LEU A 63 8.13 -0.18 -7.65
CA LEU A 63 7.52 -0.53 -6.37
C LEU A 63 8.57 -1.00 -5.36
N GLU A 64 9.50 -1.86 -5.77
CA GLU A 64 10.56 -2.37 -4.87
C GLU A 64 11.43 -1.22 -4.36
N ASN A 65 11.83 -0.30 -5.23
CA ASN A 65 12.61 0.88 -4.87
C ASN A 65 11.84 1.81 -3.93
N TRP A 66 10.55 2.04 -4.21
CA TRP A 66 9.71 2.86 -3.34
C TRP A 66 9.61 2.26 -1.93
N LEU A 67 9.37 0.95 -1.81
CA LEU A 67 9.28 0.27 -0.51
C LEU A 67 10.61 0.33 0.26
N ILE A 68 11.75 0.17 -0.41
CA ILE A 68 13.08 0.32 0.22
C ILE A 68 13.27 1.73 0.78
N ALA A 69 12.81 2.76 0.07
CA ALA A 69 12.96 4.16 0.49
C ALA A 69 12.02 4.57 1.65
N HIS A 70 10.92 3.86 1.86
CA HIS A 70 9.84 4.28 2.77
C HIS A 70 9.54 3.30 3.92
N GLU A 71 10.19 2.14 4.02
CA GLU A 71 10.05 1.17 5.12
C GLU A 71 11.07 1.37 6.26
N SER A 72 11.21 2.59 6.77
CA SER A 72 12.01 2.86 7.99
C SER A 72 11.19 2.74 9.28
#